data_AF-A0A2S8WH31-F1
#
_entry.id   AF-A0A2S8WH31-F1
#
_cell.length_a   1.000
_cell.length_b   1.000
_cell.length_c   1.000
_cell.angle_alpha   90.00
_cell.angle_beta   90.00
_cell.angle_gamma   90.00
#
_symmetry.space_group_name_H-M   'P 1'
#
loop_
_entity.id
_entity.type
_entity.pdbx_description
1 polymer ?
#
loop_
_entity_poly.entity_id
_entity_poly.type
_entity_poly.pdbx_seq_one_letter_code
_entity_poly.pdbx_strand_id
1 'polypeptide(L)'
;MSKARGIAAGVLFSWGTLLMLSPIALYLFIHGDTERHAWIIGGPEPFSNFGGGPYQLRMYVALFAIGAVLLASGLIIGSGKGRGARRRHKAWLV
;
A
#
# COMPACT_ATOMS: atom_id res chain seq x y z
N MET A 1 -18.23 0.73 20.02
CA MET A 1 -17.57 0.11 18.84
C MET A 1 -17.02 1.08 17.77
N SER A 2 -17.21 2.42 17.84
CA SER A 2 -16.76 3.32 16.74
C SER A 2 -15.25 3.66 16.71
N LYS A 3 -14.54 3.54 17.84
CA LYS A 3 -13.08 3.80 17.93
C LYS A 3 -12.25 2.74 17.20
N ALA A 4 -12.51 1.46 17.48
CA ALA A 4 -11.81 0.33 16.86
C ALA A 4 -11.92 0.34 15.32
N ARG A 5 -13.12 0.62 14.78
CA ARG A 5 -13.33 0.76 13.33
C ARG A 5 -12.52 1.90 12.71
N GLY A 6 -12.37 3.02 13.43
CA GLY A 6 -11.55 4.14 12.98
C GLY A 6 -10.06 3.81 12.94
N ILE A 7 -9.56 3.12 13.96
CA ILE A 7 -8.16 2.67 14.02
C ILE A 7 -7.89 1.67 12.89
N ALA A 8 -8.77 0.66 12.73
CA ALA A 8 -8.63 -0.33 11.65
C ALA A 8 -8.63 0.32 10.26
N ALA A 9 -9.55 1.26 10.00
CA ALA A 9 -9.57 2.01 8.74
C ALA A 9 -8.27 2.79 8.50
N GLY A 10 -7.73 3.44 9.53
CA GLY A 10 -6.47 4.17 9.46
C GLY A 10 -5.28 3.25 9.16
N VAL A 11 -5.19 2.10 9.84
CA VAL A 11 -4.13 1.10 9.60
C VAL A 11 -4.19 0.59 8.17
N LEU A 12 -5.36 0.17 7.70
CA LEU A 12 -5.56 -0.33 6.33
C LEU A 12 -5.20 0.73 5.27
N PHE A 13 -5.59 1.98 5.49
CA PHE A 13 -5.26 3.08 4.60
C PHE A 13 -3.75 3.35 4.55
N SER A 14 -3.09 3.43 5.70
CA SER A 14 -1.64 3.68 5.78
C SER A 14 -0.84 2.54 5.16
N TRP A 15 -1.15 1.29 5.49
CA TRP A 15 -0.46 0.12 4.93
C TRP A 15 -0.72 -0.05 3.44
N GLY A 16 -1.96 0.18 2.99
CA GLY A 16 -2.29 0.16 1.57
C GLY A 16 -1.48 1.19 0.78
N THR A 17 -1.37 2.41 1.30
CA THR A 17 -0.58 3.48 0.68
C THR A 17 0.90 3.12 0.59
N LEU A 18 1.49 2.62 1.68
CA LEU A 18 2.91 2.22 1.69
C LEU A 18 3.19 1.07 0.72
N LEU A 19 2.31 0.07 0.64
CA LEU A 19 2.45 -1.02 -0.31
C LEU A 19 2.31 -0.57 -1.76
N MET A 20 1.41 0.36 -2.07
CA MET A 20 1.29 0.92 -3.42
C MET A 20 2.53 1.72 -3.86
N LEU A 21 3.20 2.40 -2.93
CA LEU A 21 4.43 3.15 -3.21
C LEU A 21 5.69 2.25 -3.19
N SER A 22 5.61 1.07 -2.57
CA SER A 22 6.75 0.17 -2.43
C SER A 22 7.40 -0.29 -3.74
N PRO A 23 6.70 -0.49 -4.89
CA PRO A 23 7.36 -0.83 -6.14
C PRO A 23 8.32 0.26 -6.62
N ILE A 24 7.99 1.54 -6.40
CA ILE A 24 8.87 2.67 -6.75
C ILE A 24 10.11 2.63 -5.85
N ALA A 25 9.91 2.49 -4.54
CA ALA A 25 11.01 2.39 -3.59
C ALA A 25 11.92 1.19 -3.89
N LEU A 26 11.34 0.02 -4.21
CA LEU A 26 12.07 -1.19 -4.60
C LEU A 26 12.82 -1.00 -5.92
N TYR A 27 12.21 -0.35 -6.92
CA TYR A 27 12.87 -0.06 -8.18
C TYR A 27 14.11 0.81 -7.98
N LEU A 28 13.96 1.90 -7.22
CA LEU A 28 15.07 2.80 -6.88
C LEU A 28 16.12 2.08 -6.03
N PHE A 29 15.72 1.20 -5.11
CA PHE A 29 16.66 0.40 -4.34
C PHE A 29 17.45 -0.55 -5.24
N ILE A 30 16.80 -1.28 -6.15
CA ILE A 30 17.48 -2.25 -7.01
C ILE A 30 18.40 -1.55 -8.03
N HIS A 31 17.97 -0.43 -8.62
CA HIS A 31 18.67 0.21 -9.75
C HIS A 31 19.48 1.45 -9.39
N GLY A 32 19.35 1.96 -8.17
CA GLY A 32 19.99 3.21 -7.74
C GLY A 32 21.49 3.09 -7.48
N ASP A 33 22.05 1.89 -7.49
CA ASP A 33 23.48 1.64 -7.33
C ASP A 33 23.90 0.39 -8.11
N THR A 34 24.93 0.52 -8.95
CA THR A 34 25.36 -0.54 -9.88
C THR A 34 25.98 -1.73 -9.16
N GLU A 35 26.74 -1.50 -8.09
CA GLU A 35 27.38 -2.57 -7.30
C GLU A 35 26.32 -3.36 -6.54
N ARG A 36 25.37 -2.66 -5.91
CA ARG A 36 24.21 -3.27 -5.25
C ARG A 36 23.36 -4.04 -6.24
N HIS A 37 23.09 -3.48 -7.41
CA HIS A 37 22.35 -4.17 -8.47
C HIS A 37 23.03 -5.49 -8.84
N ALA A 38 24.35 -5.47 -9.09
CA ALA A 38 25.14 -6.65 -9.42
C ALA A 38 25.11 -7.70 -8.29
N TRP A 39 25.19 -7.27 -7.03
CA TRP A 39 25.07 -8.15 -5.88
C TRP A 39 23.67 -8.76 -5.74
N ILE A 40 22.60 -7.99 -5.99
CA ILE A 40 21.23 -8.49 -5.91
C ILE A 40 21.00 -9.60 -6.96
N ILE A 41 21.38 -9.36 -8.21
CA ILE A 41 21.14 -10.33 -9.30
C ILE A 41 22.07 -11.56 -9.23
N GLY A 42 23.27 -11.42 -8.66
CA GLY A 42 24.23 -12.51 -8.46
C GLY A 42 24.20 -13.14 -7.07
N GLY A 43 23.34 -12.64 -6.17
CA GLY A 43 23.28 -13.02 -4.77
C GLY A 43 22.53 -14.33 -4.51
N PRO A 44 22.37 -14.73 -3.24
CA PRO A 44 21.59 -15.91 -2.90
C PRO A 44 20.09 -15.69 -3.16
N GLU A 45 19.37 -16.79 -3.39
CA GLU A 45 17.91 -16.82 -3.38
C GLU A 45 17.37 -16.19 -2.08
N PRO A 46 16.32 -15.34 -2.13
CA PRO A 46 15.47 -15.02 -3.29
C PRO A 46 15.93 -13.79 -4.09
N PHE A 47 17.08 -13.21 -3.75
CA PHE A 47 17.52 -11.94 -4.34
C PHE A 47 17.94 -12.07 -5.81
N SER A 48 18.56 -13.19 -6.17
CA SER A 48 18.92 -13.54 -7.55
C SER A 48 17.74 -13.46 -8.53
N ASN A 49 16.51 -13.77 -8.07
CA ASN A 49 15.31 -13.69 -8.91
C ASN A 49 14.94 -12.26 -9.35
N PHE A 50 15.41 -11.22 -8.64
CA PHE A 50 15.16 -9.84 -9.04
C PHE A 50 15.92 -9.43 -10.30
N GLY A 51 16.91 -10.21 -10.74
CA GLY A 51 17.50 -10.06 -12.08
C GLY A 51 16.56 -10.48 -13.22
N GLY A 52 15.50 -11.23 -12.91
CA GLY A 52 14.48 -11.64 -13.87
C GLY A 52 13.37 -10.61 -13.98
N GLY A 53 13.29 -9.93 -15.14
CA GLY A 53 12.21 -8.98 -15.44
C GLY A 53 10.79 -9.51 -15.14
N PRO A 54 10.43 -10.77 -15.49
CA PRO A 54 9.12 -11.32 -15.16
C PRO A 54 8.85 -11.48 -13.65
N TYR A 55 9.85 -11.85 -12.86
CA TYR A 55 9.70 -11.99 -11.40
C TYR A 55 9.50 -10.61 -10.76
N GLN A 56 10.33 -9.64 -11.14
CA GLN A 56 10.25 -8.27 -10.68
C GLN A 56 8.89 -7.63 -10.99
N LEU A 57 8.38 -7.83 -12.22
CA LEU A 57 7.06 -7.34 -12.61
C LEU A 57 5.93 -7.97 -11.78
N ARG A 58 5.94 -9.30 -11.59
CA ARG A 58 4.94 -10.00 -10.77
C ARG A 58 4.95 -9.48 -9.33
N MET A 59 6.14 -9.29 -8.75
CA MET A 59 6.30 -8.73 -7.41
C MET A 59 5.71 -7.32 -7.31
N TYR A 60 6.02 -6.45 -8.26
CA TYR A 60 5.52 -5.07 -8.29
C TYR A 60 4.01 -5.01 -8.44
N VAL A 61 3.44 -5.79 -9.35
CA VAL A 61 1.98 -5.88 -9.55
C VAL A 61 1.30 -6.44 -8.29
N ALA A 62 1.87 -7.48 -7.67
CA ALA A 62 1.31 -8.06 -6.44
C ALA A 62 1.30 -7.04 -5.29
N LEU A 63 2.42 -6.35 -5.04
CA LEU A 63 2.51 -5.31 -4.01
C LEU A 63 1.50 -4.17 -4.25
N PHE A 64 1.42 -3.69 -5.49
CA PHE A 64 0.48 -2.65 -5.86
C PHE A 64 -0.97 -3.10 -5.69
N ALA A 65 -1.32 -4.31 -6.14
CA ALA A 65 -2.67 -4.86 -6.04
C ALA A 65 -3.10 -5.07 -4.59
N ILE A 66 -2.25 -5.68 -3.76
CA ILE A 66 -2.52 -5.86 -2.32
C ILE A 66 -2.68 -4.49 -1.65
N GLY A 67 -1.79 -3.54 -1.97
CA GLY A 67 -1.88 -2.17 -1.46
C GLY A 67 -3.20 -1.49 -1.84
N ALA A 68 -3.65 -1.62 -3.09
CA ALA A 68 -4.90 -1.08 -3.57
C ALA A 68 -6.11 -1.68 -2.84
N VAL A 69 -6.13 -2.99 -2.60
CA VAL A 69 -7.19 -3.67 -1.85
C VAL A 69 -7.26 -3.18 -0.40
N LEU A 70 -6.11 -3.03 0.27
CA LEU A 70 -6.06 -2.52 1.64
C LEU A 70 -6.51 -1.07 1.73
N LEU A 71 -6.04 -0.22 0.81
CA LEU A 71 -6.41 1.18 0.74
C LEU A 71 -7.92 1.33 0.51
N ALA A 72 -8.47 0.62 -0.48
CA ALA A 72 -9.90 0.61 -0.76
C ALA A 72 -10.71 0.15 0.47
N SER A 73 -10.28 -0.91 1.15
CA SER A 73 -10.92 -1.41 2.37
C SER A 73 -10.90 -0.36 3.49
N GLY A 74 -9.76 0.31 3.69
CA GLY A 74 -9.62 1.41 4.64
C GLY A 74 -10.58 2.57 4.35
N LEU A 75 -10.69 2.99 3.09
CA LEU A 75 -11.61 4.03 2.66
C LEU A 75 -13.08 3.65 2.87
N ILE A 76 -13.47 2.42 2.49
CA ILE A 76 -14.84 1.93 2.64
C ILE A 76 -15.23 1.92 4.13
N ILE A 77 -14.37 1.39 5.01
CA ILE A 77 -14.63 1.33 6.45
C ILE A 77 -14.63 2.73 7.08
N GLY A 78 -13.71 3.60 6.66
CA GLY A 78 -13.57 4.98 7.17
C GLY A 78 -14.70 5.93 6.74
N SER A 79 -15.26 5.73 5.54
CA SER A 79 -16.32 6.58 4.95
C SER A 79 -17.64 6.61 5.74
N GLY A 80 -17.84 5.65 6.65
CA GLY A 80 -19.01 5.63 7.54
C GLY A 80 -19.00 6.76 8.59
N LYS A 81 -17.83 7.30 8.92
CA LYS A 81 -17.67 8.30 10.00
C LYS A 81 -18.07 9.72 9.58
N GLY A 82 -17.83 10.11 8.32
CA GLY A 82 -18.15 11.44 7.79
C GLY A 82 -19.63 11.69 7.50
N ARG A 83 -20.39 10.64 7.18
CA ARG A 83 -21.82 10.76 6.80
C ARG A 83 -22.74 11.09 7.99
N GLY A 84 -22.40 10.64 9.20
CA GLY A 84 -23.18 10.91 10.41
C GLY A 84 -23.06 12.35 10.91
N ALA A 85 -21.85 12.93 10.88
CA ALA A 85 -21.62 14.32 11.27
C ALA A 85 -22.30 15.31 10.32
N ARG A 86 -22.26 15.02 9.00
CA ARG A 86 -22.90 15.86 7.98
C ARG A 86 -24.43 15.83 8.05
N ARG A 87 -25.04 14.70 8.47
CA ARG A 87 -26.49 14.60 8.73
C ARG A 87 -26.94 15.38 9.96
N ARG A 88 -26.17 15.34 11.06
CA ARG A 88 -26.51 16.11 12.29
C ARG A 88 -26.41 17.62 12.10
N HIS A 89 -25.45 18.09 11.31
CA HIS A 89 -25.35 19.52 10.97
C HIS A 89 -26.55 20.00 10.12
N LYS A 90 -27.05 19.17 9.20
CA LYS A 90 -28.26 19.52 8.43
C LYS A 90 -29.54 19.51 9.28
N ALA A 91 -29.63 18.66 10.30
CA ALA A 91 -30.77 18.61 11.21
C ALA A 91 -30.86 19.81 12.18
N TRP A 92 -29.78 20.60 12.31
CA TRP A 92 -29.75 21.85 13.09
C TRP A 92 -30.05 23.10 12.26
N LEU A 93 -30.17 22.94 10.93
CA LEU A 93 -30.42 24.02 9.98
C LEU A 93 -31.86 23.99 9.43
N VAL A 94 -32.75 23.23 10.07
CA VAL A 94 -34.20 23.14 9.79
C VAL A 94 -34.91 23.40 11.11
#